data_AF-A0A963KYD1-F1
#
_entry.id   AF-A0A963KYD1-F1
#
_cell.length_a   1.000
_cell.length_b   1.000
_cell.length_c   1.000
_cell.angle_alpha   90.00
_cell.angle_beta   90.00
_cell.angle_gamma   90.00
#
_symmetry.space_group_name_H-M   'P 1'
#
loop_
_entity.id
_entity.type
_entity.pdbx_description
1 polymer ?
#
loop_
_entity_poly.entity_id
_entity_poly.type
_entity_poly.pdbx_seq_one_letter_code
_entity_poly.pdbx_strand_id
1 'polypeptide(L)'
;MGFDVLYNDLGPLNVTFFLDDGTQQLVSVPADQDGTNNYGFIGLTSHIPIKAFEFVSTSGEIVDAGFDNVRIVPLASEVPEPATWGMMILGFGFVGASLRGHRRKAAMIAQTA
;
A
#
# COMPACT_ATOMS: atom_id res chain seq x y z
N MET A 1 -7.50 1.97 -2.31
CA MET A 1 -7.53 1.24 -3.59
C MET A 1 -7.20 2.19 -4.72
N GLY A 2 -6.87 1.67 -5.89
CA GLY A 2 -6.78 2.47 -7.12
C GLY A 2 -6.53 1.58 -8.32
N PHE A 3 -6.41 2.19 -9.47
CA PHE A 3 -6.18 1.53 -10.75
C PHE A 3 -5.50 2.51 -11.70
N ASP A 4 -4.85 1.96 -12.71
CA ASP A 4 -4.32 2.76 -13.79
C ASP A 4 -5.47 3.06 -14.76
N VAL A 5 -5.43 4.24 -15.39
CA VAL A 5 -6.48 4.76 -16.28
C VAL A 5 -5.89 5.14 -17.62
N LEU A 6 -6.65 4.93 -18.69
CA LEU A 6 -6.39 5.47 -20.03
C LEU A 6 -7.31 6.68 -20.27
N TYR A 7 -6.77 7.83 -20.67
CA TYR A 7 -7.53 9.07 -20.88
C TYR A 7 -7.29 9.78 -22.23
N ASN A 8 -6.44 9.22 -23.10
CA ASN A 8 -6.27 9.62 -24.51
C ASN A 8 -6.11 11.15 -24.74
N ASP A 9 -5.41 11.85 -23.84
CA ASP A 9 -5.20 13.31 -23.83
C ASP A 9 -6.47 14.19 -23.86
N LEU A 10 -7.65 13.59 -23.68
CA LEU A 10 -8.94 14.29 -23.72
C LEU A 10 -9.29 14.85 -22.34
N GLY A 11 -8.61 15.93 -21.97
CA GLY A 11 -8.90 16.71 -20.75
C GLY A 11 -8.62 15.95 -19.45
N PRO A 12 -8.86 16.58 -18.28
CA PRO A 12 -8.69 15.90 -17.02
C PRO A 12 -9.73 14.78 -16.89
N LEU A 13 -9.27 13.54 -16.69
CA LEU A 13 -10.15 12.44 -16.38
C LEU A 13 -10.62 12.59 -14.93
N ASN A 14 -11.93 12.70 -14.77
CA ASN A 14 -12.58 12.79 -13.47
C ASN A 14 -13.20 11.45 -13.09
N VAL A 15 -12.88 10.96 -11.90
CA VAL A 15 -13.52 9.79 -11.31
C VAL A 15 -14.10 10.15 -9.95
N THR A 16 -15.39 9.87 -9.78
CA THR A 16 -16.07 10.01 -8.50
C THR A 16 -16.08 8.67 -7.79
N PHE A 17 -15.55 8.61 -6.57
CA PHE A 17 -15.66 7.45 -5.67
C PHE A 17 -16.86 7.63 -4.74
N PHE A 18 -17.68 6.59 -4.64
CA PHE A 18 -18.84 6.55 -3.75
C PHE A 18 -18.53 5.65 -2.56
N LEU A 19 -18.60 6.21 -1.36
CA LEU A 19 -18.28 5.53 -0.12
C LEU A 19 -19.54 4.93 0.53
N ASP A 20 -19.32 3.93 1.39
CA ASP A 20 -20.38 3.18 2.07
C ASP A 20 -21.32 4.05 2.91
N ASP A 21 -20.79 5.14 3.47
CA ASP A 21 -21.50 6.12 4.29
C ASP A 21 -22.28 7.17 3.49
N GLY A 22 -22.23 7.10 2.15
CA GLY A 22 -22.85 8.06 1.24
C GLY A 22 -21.95 9.24 0.85
N THR A 23 -20.73 9.32 1.39
CA THR A 23 -19.76 10.34 1.00
C THR A 23 -19.29 10.10 -0.45
N GLN A 24 -19.06 11.19 -1.19
CA GLN A 24 -18.49 11.15 -2.54
C GLN A 24 -17.16 11.88 -2.58
N GLN A 25 -16.18 11.31 -3.26
CA GLN A 25 -14.88 11.95 -3.46
C GLN A 25 -14.52 11.99 -4.94
N LEU A 26 -14.37 13.20 -5.47
CA LEU A 26 -13.86 13.44 -6.81
C LEU A 26 -12.33 13.39 -6.81
N VAL A 27 -11.76 12.58 -7.70
CA VAL A 27 -10.33 12.54 -7.97
C VAL A 27 -10.13 12.81 -9.46
N SER A 28 -9.15 13.65 -9.79
CA SER A 28 -8.85 14.05 -11.16
C SER A 28 -7.43 13.66 -11.51
N VAL A 29 -7.24 13.06 -12.67
CA VAL A 29 -5.93 12.94 -13.32
C VAL A 29 -5.87 14.03 -14.39
N PRO A 30 -4.91 14.98 -14.32
CA PRO A 30 -4.77 16.00 -15.34
C PRO A 30 -4.42 15.37 -16.69
N ALA A 31 -4.96 15.91 -17.79
CA ALA A 31 -4.47 15.56 -19.12
C ALA A 31 -2.98 15.89 -19.22
N ASP A 32 -2.21 14.96 -19.79
CA ASP A 32 -0.87 15.25 -20.23
C ASP A 32 -0.95 16.35 -21.30
N GLN A 33 -0.32 17.49 -21.02
CA GLN A 33 -0.34 18.64 -21.93
C GLN A 33 0.50 18.37 -23.18
N ASP A 34 1.40 17.38 -23.10
CA ASP A 34 2.40 17.09 -24.13
C ASP A 34 1.97 15.97 -25.09
N GLY A 35 0.83 15.30 -24.82
CA GLY A 35 0.26 14.28 -25.70
C GLY A 35 1.05 12.97 -25.80
N THR A 36 1.88 12.69 -24.79
CA THR A 36 2.84 11.57 -24.82
C THR A 36 2.46 10.42 -23.90
N ASN A 37 1.74 10.70 -22.81
CA ASN A 37 1.32 9.71 -21.84
C ASN A 37 -0.20 9.72 -21.68
N ASN A 38 -0.85 8.79 -22.37
CA ASN A 38 -2.30 8.58 -22.24
C ASN A 38 -2.72 7.83 -20.99
N TYR A 39 -1.79 7.55 -20.07
CA TYR A 39 -2.01 6.75 -18.89
C TYR A 39 -1.76 7.55 -17.61
N GLY A 40 -2.48 7.20 -16.55
CA GLY A 40 -2.28 7.78 -15.23
C GLY A 40 -2.73 6.83 -14.14
N PHE A 41 -2.44 7.17 -12.90
CA PHE A 41 -2.95 6.44 -11.75
C PHE A 41 -4.04 7.24 -11.06
N ILE A 42 -5.16 6.59 -10.76
CA ILE A 42 -6.21 7.15 -9.91
C ILE A 42 -6.50 6.23 -8.74
N GLY A 43 -6.71 6.82 -7.57
CA GLY A 43 -6.97 6.03 -6.38
C GLY A 43 -7.45 6.86 -5.21
N LEU A 44 -7.98 6.15 -4.23
CA LEU A 44 -8.48 6.68 -2.99
C LEU A 44 -7.99 5.81 -1.81
N THR A 45 -7.46 6.49 -0.80
CA THR A 45 -7.17 5.92 0.53
C THR A 45 -8.32 6.28 1.45
N SER A 46 -9.08 5.29 1.92
CA SER A 46 -10.27 5.50 2.76
C SER A 46 -10.40 4.41 3.81
N HIS A 47 -10.80 4.79 5.02
CA HIS A 47 -11.24 3.87 6.08
C HIS A 47 -12.72 3.45 5.95
N ILE A 48 -13.47 4.13 5.08
CA ILE A 48 -14.85 3.78 4.72
C ILE A 48 -14.80 2.96 3.42
N PRO A 49 -15.50 1.82 3.32
CA PRO A 49 -15.49 1.02 2.10
C PRO A 49 -15.95 1.81 0.88
N ILE A 50 -15.38 1.48 -0.28
CA ILE A 50 -15.74 2.08 -1.57
C ILE A 50 -16.77 1.16 -2.24
N LYS A 51 -17.98 1.67 -2.47
CA LYS A 51 -19.10 0.93 -3.10
C LYS A 51 -18.99 0.88 -4.60
N ALA A 52 -18.63 2.01 -5.18
CA ALA A 52 -18.61 2.23 -6.62
C ALA A 52 -17.66 3.36 -6.98
N PHE A 53 -17.34 3.43 -8.26
CA PHE A 53 -16.69 4.58 -8.88
C PHE A 53 -17.35 4.84 -10.23
N GLU A 54 -17.34 6.09 -10.67
CA GLU A 54 -17.94 6.53 -11.93
C GLU A 54 -16.94 7.36 -12.74
N PHE A 55 -16.83 7.06 -14.03
CA PHE A 55 -16.10 7.89 -15.00
C PHE A 55 -17.08 8.84 -15.66
N VAL A 56 -16.74 10.13 -15.69
CA VAL A 56 -17.52 11.13 -16.41
C VAL A 56 -16.66 11.73 -17.53
N SER A 57 -17.02 11.43 -18.78
CA SER A 57 -16.49 12.14 -19.95
C SER A 57 -17.28 13.43 -20.16
N THR A 58 -16.61 14.58 -20.09
CA THR A 58 -17.23 15.89 -20.24
C THR A 58 -17.11 16.48 -21.65
N SER A 59 -16.34 15.85 -22.55
CA SER A 59 -16.05 16.37 -23.90
C SER A 59 -16.94 15.78 -25.00
N GLY A 60 -17.85 14.85 -24.68
CA GLY A 60 -18.82 14.30 -25.64
C GLY A 60 -18.22 13.39 -26.72
N GLU A 61 -16.90 13.18 -26.72
CA GLU A 61 -16.22 12.19 -27.54
C GLU A 61 -16.21 10.81 -26.85
N ILE A 62 -16.08 9.75 -27.64
CA ILE A 62 -15.82 8.40 -27.11
C ILE A 62 -14.43 8.44 -26.51
N VAL A 63 -14.35 8.67 -25.21
CA VAL A 63 -13.14 8.43 -24.44
C VAL A 63 -13.03 6.91 -24.38
N ASP A 64 -11.94 6.35 -24.92
CA ASP A 64 -11.50 4.99 -24.59
C ASP A 64 -11.06 4.98 -23.12
N ALA A 65 -12.02 5.19 -22.21
CA ALA A 65 -11.82 5.23 -20.77
C ALA A 65 -11.76 3.78 -20.29
N GLY A 66 -10.54 3.25 -20.24
CA GLY A 66 -10.24 1.97 -19.64
C GLY A 66 -9.65 2.12 -18.25
N PHE A 67 -9.85 1.12 -17.40
CA PHE A 67 -9.05 0.92 -16.19
C PHE A 67 -8.39 -0.45 -16.19
N ASP A 68 -7.18 -0.51 -15.66
CA ASP A 68 -6.41 -1.75 -15.47
C ASP A 68 -5.66 -1.67 -14.13
N ASN A 69 -4.99 -2.75 -13.74
CA ASN A 69 -4.14 -2.80 -12.56
C ASN A 69 -4.87 -2.40 -11.28
N VAL A 70 -6.11 -2.88 -11.11
CA VAL A 70 -6.89 -2.67 -9.88
C VAL A 70 -6.09 -3.20 -8.70
N ARG A 71 -5.69 -2.28 -7.83
CA ARG A 71 -4.89 -2.55 -6.64
C ARG A 71 -5.60 -2.12 -5.38
N ILE A 72 -5.58 -3.01 -4.39
CA ILE A 72 -6.03 -2.74 -3.03
C ILE A 72 -4.79 -2.84 -2.15
N VAL A 73 -4.39 -1.71 -1.56
CA VAL A 73 -3.28 -1.64 -0.64
C VAL A 73 -3.85 -1.49 0.77
N PRO A 74 -3.49 -2.37 1.73
CA PRO A 74 -3.93 -2.23 3.10
C PRO A 74 -3.36 -0.95 3.72
N LEU A 75 -4.16 -0.30 4.57
CA LEU A 75 -3.80 0.96 5.25
C LEU A 75 -2.68 0.79 6.26
N ALA A 76 -2.46 -0.44 6.74
CA ALA A 76 -1.40 -0.80 7.64
C ALA A 76 -0.61 -1.99 7.08
N SER A 77 0.72 -1.93 7.19
CA SER A 77 1.57 -3.08 6.96
C SER A 77 1.39 -4.06 8.12
N GLU A 78 1.00 -5.30 7.82
CA GLU A 78 0.92 -6.38 8.81
C GLU A 78 2.30 -6.85 9.28
N VAL A 79 3.37 -6.43 8.58
CA VAL A 79 4.75 -6.74 8.95
C VAL A 79 5.17 -5.86 10.13
N PRO A 80 5.69 -6.46 11.22
CA PRO A 80 6.24 -5.71 12.33
C PRO A 80 7.29 -4.70 11.84
N GLU A 81 7.31 -3.50 12.43
CA GLU A 81 8.27 -2.46 12.05
C GLU A 81 9.72 -2.98 12.13
N PRO A 82 10.65 -2.49 11.30
CA PRO A 82 12.06 -2.91 11.34
C PRO A 82 12.68 -2.84 12.75
N ALA A 83 12.27 -1.86 13.56
CA ALA A 83 12.67 -1.75 14.96
C ALA A 83 12.19 -2.95 15.81
N THR A 84 10.99 -3.45 15.57
CA THR A 84 10.44 -4.64 16.23
C THR A 84 11.25 -5.89 15.88
N TRP A 85 11.66 -6.05 14.62
CA TRP A 85 12.60 -7.12 14.23
C TRP A 85 13.92 -7.01 14.99
N GLY A 86 14.46 -5.78 15.09
CA GLY A 86 15.66 -5.50 15.86
C GLY A 86 15.53 -5.88 17.34
N MET A 87 14.41 -5.53 17.99
CA MET A 87 14.14 -5.87 19.38
C MET A 87 14.00 -7.38 19.60
N MET A 88 13.34 -8.10 18.68
CA MET A 88 13.24 -9.56 18.75
C MET A 88 14.61 -10.22 18.62
N ILE A 89 15.41 -9.81 17.63
CA ILE A 89 16.77 -10.34 17.44
C ILE A 89 17.62 -10.07 18.68
N LEU A 90 17.58 -8.86 19.23
CA LEU A 90 18.31 -8.50 20.44
C LEU A 90 17.85 -9.35 21.63
N GLY A 91 16.53 -9.48 21.85
CA GLY A 91 15.96 -10.26 22.94
C GLY A 91 16.31 -11.75 22.85
N PHE A 92 16.07 -12.38 21.70
CA PHE A 92 16.42 -13.79 21.48
C PHE A 92 17.94 -14.03 21.53
N GLY A 93 18.73 -13.09 21.00
CA GLY A 93 20.19 -13.11 21.08
C GLY A 93 20.68 -13.07 22.54
N PHE A 94 20.12 -12.17 23.36
CA PHE A 94 20.44 -12.03 24.77
C PHE A 94 20.09 -13.29 25.57
N VAL A 95 18.87 -13.83 25.39
CA VAL A 95 18.44 -15.07 26.06
C VAL A 95 19.32 -16.25 25.65
N GLY A 96 19.59 -16.41 24.35
CA GLY A 96 20.46 -17.46 23.83
C GLY A 96 21.90 -17.35 24.34
N ALA A 97 22.46 -16.15 24.41
CA ALA A 97 23.79 -15.89 24.96
C ALA A 97 23.86 -16.22 26.46
N SER A 98 22.84 -15.82 27.22
CA SER A 98 22.73 -16.12 28.64
C SER A 98 22.72 -17.63 28.89
N LEU A 99 21.85 -18.37 28.21
CA LEU A 99 21.78 -19.84 28.30
C LEU A 99 23.11 -20.52 27.94
N ARG A 100 23.79 -20.04 26.89
CA ARG A 100 25.10 -20.56 26.48
C ARG A 100 26.18 -20.29 27.53
N GLY A 101 26.16 -19.12 28.15
CA GLY A 101 27.07 -18.75 29.24
C GLY A 101 26.91 -19.67 30.46
N HIS A 102 25.68 -19.94 30.88
CA HIS A 102 25.40 -20.86 32.00
C HIS A 102 25.90 -22.28 31.73
N ARG A 103 25.65 -22.82 30.53
CA ARG A 103 26.12 -24.17 30.16
C ARG A 103 27.64 -24.30 30.20
N ARG A 104 28.37 -23.27 29.75
CA ARG A 104 29.85 -23.26 29.79
C ARG A 104 30.39 -23.25 31.21
N LYS A 105 29.79 -22.44 32.10
CA LYS A 105 30.18 -22.40 33.52
C LYS A 105 29.92 -23.74 34.21
N ALA A 106 28.75 -24.35 33.96
CA ALA A 106 28.42 -25.66 34.51
C ALA A 106 29.38 -26.76 34.02
N ALA A 107 29.73 -26.78 32.73
CA ALA A 107 30.69 -27.72 32.17
C ALA A 107 32.11 -27.56 32.74
N MET A 108 32.56 -26.33 32.99
CA MET A 108 33.85 -26.06 33.60
C MET A 108 33.91 -26.54 35.05
N ILE A 109 32.85 -26.30 35.85
CA ILE A 109 32.76 -26.81 37.22
C ILE A 109 32.82 -28.33 37.26
N ALA A 110 32.14 -29.00 36.32
CA ALA A 110 32.16 -30.46 36.20
C ALA A 110 33.53 -31.03 35.79
N GLN A 111 34.43 -30.25 35.18
CA GLN A 111 35.80 -30.68 34.87
C GLN A 111 36.77 -30.52 36.05
N THR A 112 36.40 -29.75 37.07
CA THR A 112 37.24 -29.48 38.25
C THR A 112 36.84 -30.29 39.49
N ALA A 113 35.82 -31.14 39.38
CA ALA A 113 35.34 -32.05 40.43
C ALA A 113 35.69 -33.50 40.05
#